data_AF-A0A7V1YM36-F1
#
_entry.id   AF-A0A7V1YM36-F1
#
_cell.length_a   1.000
_cell.length_b   1.000
_cell.length_c   1.000
_cell.angle_alpha   90.00
_cell.angle_beta   90.00
_cell.angle_gamma   90.00
#
_symmetry.space_group_name_H-M   'P 1'
#
loop_
_entity.id
_entity.type
_entity.pdbx_description
1 polymer ?
#
loop_
_entity_poly.entity_id
_entity_poly.type
_entity_poly.pdbx_seq_one_letter_code
_entity_poly.pdbx_strand_id
1 'polypeptide(L)' 'MRRRYAYPRYFFRNRSEDILRISEEACDAVGIRHRRSRPDTVAVSRRDDVAMQDRFVGPKS' A
#
# COMPACT_ATOMS: atom_id res chain seq x y z
N MET A 1 -14.32 22.36 7.80
CA MET A 1 -13.47 21.54 8.70
C MET A 1 -12.72 20.49 7.89
N ARG A 2 -11.42 20.65 7.67
CA ARG A 2 -10.59 19.73 6.89
C ARG A 2 -10.06 18.64 7.82
N ARG A 3 -10.75 17.50 7.93
CA ARG A 3 -10.26 16.33 8.67
C ARG A 3 -8.99 15.82 7.98
N ARG A 4 -7.83 16.26 8.45
CA ARG A 4 -6.54 15.70 8.04
C ARG A 4 -6.36 14.39 8.82
N TYR A 5 -6.92 13.31 8.30
CA TYR A 5 -6.51 11.96 8.73
C TYR A 5 -5.05 11.79 8.31
N ALA A 6 -4.12 12.13 9.20
CA ALA A 6 -2.70 11.92 9.00
C ALA A 6 -2.36 10.46 9.29
N TYR A 7 -2.84 9.55 8.45
CA TYR A 7 -2.32 8.18 8.45
C TYR A 7 -1.21 8.08 7.40
N PRO A 8 -0.07 7.47 7.73
CA PRO A 8 0.95 7.18 6.75
C PRO A 8 0.36 6.29 5.65
N ARG A 9 0.73 6.56 4.41
CA ARG A 9 0.38 5.73 3.24
C ARG A 9 1.61 4.96 2.81
N TYR A 10 1.41 3.74 2.33
CA TYR A 10 2.48 2.98 1.71
C TYR A 10 2.47 3.24 0.20
N PHE A 11 3.67 3.51 -0.33
CA PHE A 11 3.95 3.60 -1.75
C PHE A 11 5.13 2.68 -2.04
N PHE A 12 4.89 1.64 -2.81
CA PHE A 12 5.92 0.77 -3.33
C PHE A 12 6.21 1.18 -4.77
N ARG A 13 7.39 1.74 -5.01
CA ARG A 13 7.81 2.22 -6.33
C ARG A 13 8.89 1.31 -6.90
N ASN A 14 8.67 0.80 -8.10
CA ASN A 14 9.63 -0.03 -8.81
C ASN A 14 9.45 0.13 -10.32
N ARG A 15 10.47 -0.18 -11.13
CA ARG A 15 10.41 -0.11 -12.61
C ARG A 15 10.08 -1.45 -13.25
N SER A 16 10.30 -2.56 -12.55
CA SER A 16 9.96 -3.90 -13.02
C SER A 16 8.47 -4.16 -12.84
N GLU A 17 7.77 -4.50 -13.92
CA GLU A 17 6.36 -4.87 -13.85
C GLU A 17 6.14 -6.17 -13.08
N ASP A 18 7.06 -7.13 -13.19
CA ASP A 18 6.99 -8.38 -12.44
C ASP A 18 7.07 -8.16 -10.93
N ILE A 19 7.99 -7.31 -10.47
CA ILE A 19 8.11 -6.98 -9.04
C ILE A 19 6.85 -6.26 -8.54
N LEU A 20 6.29 -5.37 -9.36
CA LEU A 20 5.05 -4.68 -9.00
C LEU A 20 3.88 -5.67 -8.90
N ARG A 21 3.74 -6.60 -9.86
CA ARG A 21 2.73 -7.66 -9.82
C ARG A 21 2.86 -8.55 -8.58
N ILE A 22 4.08 -8.94 -8.20
CA ILE A 22 4.33 -9.70 -6.96
C ILE A 22 3.83 -8.91 -5.74
N SER A 23 4.06 -7.61 -5.68
CA SER A 23 3.57 -6.76 -4.59
C SER A 23 2.04 -6.69 -4.56
N GLU A 24 1.38 -6.67 -5.72
CA GLU A 24 -0.08 -6.64 -5.83
C GLU A 24 -0.69 -7.97 -5.39
N GLU A 25 -0.17 -9.08 -5.91
CA GLU A 25 -0.59 -10.44 -5.55
C GLU A 25 -0.43 -10.69 -4.04
N ALA A 26 0.65 -10.22 -3.44
CA ALA A 26 0.84 -10.30 -2.00
C ALA A 26 -0.21 -9.49 -1.23
N CYS A 27 -0.58 -8.29 -1.70
CA CYS A 27 -1.63 -7.49 -1.08
C CYS A 27 -3.00 -8.17 -1.21
N ASP A 28 -3.34 -8.69 -2.39
CA ASP A 28 -4.58 -9.41 -2.65
C ASP A 28 -4.70 -10.66 -1.77
N ALA A 29 -3.62 -11.43 -1.63
CA ALA A 29 -3.59 -12.65 -0.82
C ALA A 29 -3.90 -12.40 0.66
N VAL A 30 -3.60 -11.19 1.19
CA VAL A 30 -3.90 -10.81 2.58
C VAL A 30 -5.07 -9.82 2.69
N GLY A 31 -5.80 -9.59 1.60
CA GLY A 31 -6.98 -8.73 1.55
C GLY A 31 -6.70 -7.23 1.72
N ILE A 32 -5.47 -6.79 1.44
CA ILE A 32 -5.08 -5.36 1.48
C ILE A 32 -5.43 -4.71 0.15
N ARG A 33 -6.31 -3.72 0.19
CA ARG A 33 -6.69 -2.97 -1.01
C ARG A 33 -5.58 -2.02 -1.44
N HIS A 34 -5.07 -2.23 -2.65
CA HIS A 34 -4.06 -1.40 -3.28
C HIS A 34 -4.56 -0.74 -4.57
N ARG A 35 -3.78 0.20 -5.11
CA ARG A 35 -4.02 0.80 -6.42
C ARG A 35 -2.71 1.14 -7.11
N ARG A 36 -2.64 0.98 -8.43
CA ARG A 36 -1.63 1.65 -9.27
C ARG A 36 -1.90 3.14 -9.33
N SER A 37 -1.22 3.93 -8.50
CA SER A 37 -1.34 5.41 -8.57
C SER A 37 -0.57 6.00 -9.77
N ARG A 38 0.41 5.24 -10.25
CA ARG A 38 1.24 5.47 -11.45
C ARG A 38 1.61 4.11 -12.02
N PRO A 39 2.06 4.02 -13.29
CA PRO A 39 2.52 2.75 -13.86
C PRO A 39 3.57 2.04 -12.99
N ASP A 40 4.48 2.82 -12.38
CA ASP A 40 5.62 2.34 -11.59
C ASP A 40 5.37 2.29 -10.07
N THR A 41 4.12 2.42 -9.61
CA THR A 41 3.83 2.58 -8.18
C THR A 41 2.55 1.87 -7.74
N VAL A 42 2.67 0.98 -6.75
CA VAL A 42 1.55 0.38 -5.99
C VAL A 42 1.35 1.18 -4.69
N ALA A 43 0.12 1.60 -4.41
CA ALA A 43 -0.21 2.43 -3.25
C ALA A 43 -1.28 1.78 -2.35
N VAL A 44 -1.06 1.82 -1.04
CA VAL A 44 -2.03 1.45 0.01
C VAL A 44 -2.33 2.70 0.83
N SER A 45 -3.59 3.12 0.85
CA SER A 45 -3.98 4.44 1.37
C SER A 45 -5.21 4.47 2.26
N ARG A 46 -5.94 3.36 2.35
CA ARG A 46 -7.12 3.23 3.21
C ARG A 46 -6.66 2.85 4.62
N ARG A 47 -7.24 3.46 5.65
CA ARG A 47 -6.78 3.34 7.04
C ARG A 47 -6.68 1.89 7.51
N ASP A 48 -7.72 1.09 7.25
CA ASP A 48 -7.76 -0.30 7.71
C ASP A 48 -6.74 -1.17 6.96
N ASP A 49 -6.53 -0.89 5.67
CA ASP A 49 -5.53 -1.58 4.85
C ASP A 49 -4.10 -1.22 5.25
N VAL A 50 -3.84 0.04 5.62
CA VAL A 50 -2.56 0.48 6.22
C VAL A 50 -2.33 -0.22 7.56
N ALA A 51 -3.33 -0.25 8.44
CA ALA A 51 -3.21 -0.92 9.73
C ALA A 51 -3.01 -2.44 9.58
N MET A 52 -3.60 -3.06 8.55
CA MET A 52 -3.34 -4.45 8.20
C MET A 52 -1.90 -4.64 7.72
N GLN A 53 -1.40 -3.76 6.85
CA GLN A 53 -0.02 -3.79 6.37
C GLN A 53 0.99 -3.63 7.53
N ASP A 54 0.72 -2.72 8.47
CA ASP A 54 1.56 -2.49 9.65
C ASP A 54 1.73 -3.76 10.52
N ARG A 55 0.77 -4.69 10.51
CA ARG A 55 0.88 -5.98 11.23
C ARG A 55 1.93 -6.91 10.63
N PHE A 56 2.26 -6.74 9.34
CA PHE A 56 3.22 -7.59 8.63
C PHE A 56 4.62 -6.96 8.55
N VAL A 57 4.70 -5.65 8.30
CA VAL A 57 5.98 -4.94 8.06
C VAL A 57 6.41 -4.02 9.21
N GLY A 58 5.60 -3.94 10.26
CA GLY A 58 5.74 -2.95 11.32
C GLY A 58 5.13 -1.59 10.94
N PRO A 59 4.73 -0.77 11.92
CA PRO A 59 4.17 0.54 11.65
C PRO A 59 5.22 1.49 11.06
N LYS A 60 4.80 2.29 10.07
CA LYS A 60 5.64 3.35 9.52
C LYS A 60 5.94 4.41 10.60
N SER A 61 7.22 4.67 10.86
CA SER A 61 7.69 5.74 11.76
C SER A 61 7.46 7.14 11.20
#